data_AF-A0A4R8FB82-F1
#
_entry.id   AF-A0A4R8FB82-F1
#
_cell.length_a   1.000
_cell.length_b   1.000
_cell.length_c   1.000
_cell.angle_alpha   90.00
_cell.angle_beta   90.00
_cell.angle_gamma   90.00
#
_symmetry.space_group_name_H-M   'P 1'
#
loop_
_entity.id
_entity.type
_entity.pdbx_description
1 polymer ?
#
loop_
_entity_poly.entity_id
_entity_poly.type
_entity_poly.pdbx_seq_one_letter_code
_entity_poly.pdbx_strand_id
1 'polypeptide(L)'
;MKAKIIGTYFIITIICTFSFWAFGNYGYKGFFYNLGRATVWPINIFSDDTEIDSSNDISFANTYNQVQAEHKNSEGVYLFNEAVGKIVANMYAKNNNSFTYEDYDSFVNGTSSGYAHGQKMLASMFDNNREMVKEFREYVDGMELIDVIDAGEEAHEETKELLNERRISASFTDMCVDMKVESFRSEAGQDALVIHDMLEEWKSECAS
;
A
#
# COMPACT_ATOMS: atom_id res chain seq x y z
N MET A 1 2.60 -39.95 26.61
CA MET A 1 2.26 -39.51 25.23
C MET A 1 2.32 -37.99 25.11
N LYS A 2 1.61 -37.23 25.95
CA LYS A 2 1.61 -35.74 25.95
C LYS A 2 3.01 -35.09 25.98
N ALA A 3 3.90 -35.54 26.87
CA ALA A 3 5.26 -34.97 26.98
C ALA A 3 6.10 -35.15 25.70
N LYS A 4 5.92 -36.26 24.97
CA LYS A 4 6.63 -36.49 23.69
C LYS A 4 6.11 -35.56 22.60
N ILE A 5 4.79 -35.36 22.52
CA ILE A 5 4.15 -34.46 21.56
C ILE A 5 4.61 -33.00 21.79
N ILE A 6 4.60 -32.55 23.04
CA ILE A 6 5.05 -31.20 23.41
C ILE A 6 6.54 -31.01 23.12
N GLY A 7 7.38 -32.01 23.39
CA GLY A 7 8.81 -31.96 23.08
C GLY A 7 9.07 -31.87 21.58
N THR A 8 8.39 -32.70 20.77
CA THR A 8 8.50 -32.64 19.31
C THR A 8 8.03 -31.30 18.76
N TYR A 9 6.94 -30.74 19.31
CA TYR A 9 6.44 -29.42 18.92
C TYR A 9 7.48 -28.33 19.11
N PHE A 10 8.09 -28.27 20.30
CA PHE A 10 9.14 -27.28 20.60
C PHE A 10 10.34 -27.39 19.66
N ILE A 11 10.75 -28.62 19.33
CA ILE A 11 11.86 -28.83 18.39
C ILE A 11 11.50 -28.29 16.99
N ILE A 12 10.31 -28.58 16.49
CA ILE A 12 9.84 -28.09 15.18
C ILE A 12 9.76 -26.56 15.18
N THR A 13 9.18 -25.96 16.22
CA THR A 13 9.11 -24.50 16.38
C THR A 13 10.48 -23.84 16.33
N ILE A 14 11.49 -24.39 17.03
CA ILE A 14 12.86 -23.84 17.00
C ILE A 14 13.48 -23.95 15.60
N ILE A 15 13.27 -25.09 14.92
CA ILE A 15 13.75 -25.29 13.54
C ILE A 15 13.10 -24.25 12.61
N CYS A 16 11.78 -24.11 12.65
CA CYS A 16 11.06 -23.16 11.80
C CYS A 16 11.41 -21.70 12.12
N THR A 17 11.63 -21.37 13.40
CA THR A 17 12.12 -20.04 13.80
C THR A 17 13.44 -19.72 13.12
N PHE A 18 14.36 -20.69 13.12
CA PHE A 18 15.66 -20.52 12.51
C PHE A 18 15.55 -20.38 10.99
N SER A 19 14.67 -21.17 10.36
CA SER A 19 14.39 -21.06 8.93
C SER A 19 13.78 -19.72 8.54
N PHE A 20 12.78 -19.22 9.27
CA PHE A 20 12.16 -17.92 9.02
C PHE A 20 13.13 -16.76 9.26
N TRP A 21 13.99 -16.89 10.28
CA TRP A 21 14.99 -15.89 10.58
C TRP A 21 16.14 -15.86 9.55
N ALA A 22 16.63 -17.02 9.11
CA ALA A 22 17.78 -17.12 8.20
C ALA A 22 17.41 -16.97 6.71
N PHE A 23 16.20 -17.40 6.33
CA PHE A 23 15.80 -17.50 4.91
C PHE A 23 14.40 -16.94 4.62
N GLY A 24 13.64 -16.52 5.62
CA GLY A 24 12.28 -16.01 5.44
C GLY A 24 12.23 -14.50 5.19
N ASN A 25 11.12 -14.06 4.59
CA ASN A 25 10.81 -12.64 4.35
C ASN A 25 10.81 -11.78 5.63
N TYR A 26 10.80 -12.40 6.80
CA TYR A 26 10.78 -11.75 8.12
C TYR A 26 12.15 -11.73 8.83
N GLY A 27 13.25 -12.03 8.13
CA GLY A 27 14.60 -12.05 8.72
C GLY A 27 14.98 -10.75 9.44
N TYR A 28 14.47 -9.60 8.98
CA TYR A 28 14.73 -8.28 9.57
C TYR A 28 13.99 -8.01 10.89
N LYS A 29 12.89 -8.74 11.21
CA LYS A 29 12.07 -8.49 12.41
C LYS A 29 12.64 -9.11 13.70
N GLY A 30 13.79 -9.77 13.62
CA GLY A 30 14.52 -10.33 14.76
C GLY A 30 14.05 -11.72 15.20
N PHE A 31 14.85 -12.39 16.04
CA PHE A 31 14.65 -13.80 16.41
C PHE A 31 13.35 -14.05 17.18
N PHE A 32 13.01 -13.19 18.15
CA PHE A 32 11.81 -13.40 18.99
C PHE A 32 10.49 -13.22 18.23
N TYR A 33 10.44 -12.33 17.25
CA TYR A 33 9.29 -12.19 16.36
C TYR A 33 9.08 -13.47 15.53
N ASN A 34 10.16 -13.97 14.92
CA ASN A 34 10.15 -15.21 14.15
C ASN A 34 9.82 -16.43 15.03
N LEU A 35 10.23 -16.43 16.30
CA LEU A 35 9.88 -17.46 17.29
C LEU A 35 8.39 -17.45 17.57
N GLY A 36 7.80 -16.27 17.75
CA GLY A 36 6.35 -16.11 17.90
C GLY A 36 5.59 -16.71 16.72
N ARG A 37 5.95 -16.31 15.49
CA ARG A 37 5.35 -16.84 14.24
C ARG A 37 5.54 -18.36 14.12
N ALA A 38 6.73 -18.89 14.37
CA ALA A 38 6.99 -20.32 14.32
C ALA A 38 6.28 -21.12 15.43
N THR A 39 5.99 -20.49 16.57
CA THR A 39 5.23 -21.09 17.66
C THR A 39 3.75 -21.18 17.33
N VAL A 40 3.21 -20.27 16.53
CA VAL A 40 1.81 -20.32 16.07
C VAL A 40 1.67 -20.93 14.67
N TRP A 41 2.78 -21.19 13.97
CA TRP A 41 2.78 -21.65 12.58
C TRP A 41 1.90 -22.87 12.33
N PRO A 42 1.87 -23.93 13.17
CA PRO A 42 0.94 -25.04 12.95
C PRO A 42 -0.54 -24.61 13.00
N ILE A 43 -0.89 -23.60 13.80
CA ILE A 43 -2.25 -23.04 13.83
C ILE A 43 -2.54 -22.33 12.51
N ASN A 44 -1.55 -21.66 11.92
CA ASN A 44 -1.67 -20.96 10.63
C ASN A 44 -1.52 -21.88 9.41
N ILE A 45 -0.94 -23.08 9.51
CA ILE A 45 -0.97 -24.07 8.40
C ILE A 45 -2.34 -24.77 8.34
N PHE A 46 -3.05 -24.77 9.46
CA PHE A 46 -4.37 -25.38 9.60
C PHE A 46 -5.46 -24.32 9.80
N SER A 47 -5.20 -23.05 9.48
CA SER A 47 -6.28 -22.09 9.28
C SER A 47 -6.96 -22.45 7.96
N ASP A 48 -8.20 -22.91 8.04
CA ASP A 48 -9.12 -23.08 6.90
C ASP A 48 -9.60 -21.70 6.39
N ASP A 49 -8.78 -20.65 6.51
CA ASP A 49 -9.16 -19.31 6.11
C ASP A 49 -9.31 -19.30 4.59
N THR A 50 -10.42 -18.74 4.12
CA THR A 50 -10.66 -18.70 2.67
C THR A 50 -9.56 -17.90 1.98
N GLU A 51 -8.86 -18.54 1.05
CA GLU A 51 -7.98 -17.86 0.10
C GLU A 51 -8.82 -17.10 -0.93
N ILE A 52 -8.37 -15.91 -1.32
CA ILE A 52 -8.98 -15.16 -2.41
C ILE A 52 -8.72 -15.87 -3.73
N ASP A 53 -9.78 -16.24 -4.45
CA ASP A 53 -9.72 -16.86 -5.78
C ASP A 53 -10.08 -15.83 -6.85
N SER A 54 -9.08 -15.36 -7.59
CA SER A 54 -9.26 -14.36 -8.64
C SER A 54 -9.52 -14.95 -10.04
N SER A 55 -9.67 -16.28 -10.18
CA SER A 55 -9.80 -16.97 -11.49
C SER A 55 -10.95 -16.44 -12.37
N ASN A 56 -12.01 -15.91 -11.76
CA ASN A 56 -13.11 -15.21 -12.42
C ASN A 56 -13.87 -14.30 -11.44
N ASP A 57 -14.65 -13.36 -11.97
CA ASP A 57 -15.33 -12.31 -11.19
C ASP A 57 -16.25 -12.89 -10.10
N ILE A 58 -16.91 -14.00 -10.41
CA ILE A 58 -17.84 -14.67 -9.48
C ILE A 58 -17.05 -15.32 -8.33
N SER A 59 -15.95 -15.99 -8.65
CA SER A 59 -15.11 -16.66 -7.64
C SER A 59 -14.42 -15.65 -6.74
N PHE A 60 -13.97 -14.53 -7.31
CA PHE A 60 -13.41 -13.42 -6.55
C PHE A 60 -14.44 -12.82 -5.60
N ALA A 61 -15.63 -12.50 -6.10
CA ALA A 61 -16.70 -11.95 -5.27
C ALA A 61 -17.13 -12.94 -4.16
N ASN A 62 -17.20 -14.23 -4.47
CA ASN A 62 -17.59 -15.26 -3.50
C ASN A 62 -16.54 -15.41 -2.39
N THR A 63 -15.27 -15.56 -2.76
CA THR A 63 -14.16 -15.71 -1.80
C THR A 63 -13.96 -14.45 -0.97
N TYR A 64 -14.04 -13.26 -1.57
CA TYR A 64 -14.00 -11.97 -0.84
C TYR A 64 -15.11 -11.86 0.20
N ASN A 65 -16.34 -12.26 -0.15
CA ASN A 65 -17.46 -12.26 0.79
C ASN A 65 -17.30 -13.35 1.86
N GLN A 66 -16.71 -14.49 1.50
CA GLN A 66 -16.48 -15.59 2.42
C GLN A 66 -15.41 -15.25 3.46
N VAL A 67 -14.29 -14.62 3.05
CA VAL A 67 -13.27 -14.07 3.97
C VAL A 67 -13.93 -13.16 5.01
N GLN A 68 -14.79 -12.24 4.59
CA GLN A 68 -15.52 -11.37 5.52
C GLN A 68 -16.52 -12.13 6.40
N ALA A 69 -17.20 -13.15 5.86
CA ALA A 69 -18.20 -13.93 6.58
C ALA A 69 -17.59 -14.90 7.61
N GLU A 70 -16.36 -15.36 7.40
CA GLU A 70 -15.60 -16.20 8.34
C GLU A 70 -15.13 -15.36 9.54
N HIS A 71 -14.75 -14.11 9.29
CA HIS A 71 -14.22 -13.18 10.28
C HIS A 71 -15.30 -12.29 10.90
N LYS A 72 -16.38 -12.90 11.39
CA LYS A 72 -17.63 -12.25 11.89
C LYS A 72 -17.47 -11.17 12.97
N ASN A 73 -16.26 -10.87 13.46
CA ASN A 73 -16.02 -9.70 14.28
C ASN A 73 -15.91 -8.46 13.37
N SER A 74 -16.49 -7.34 13.80
CA SER A 74 -16.42 -6.07 13.05
C SER A 74 -14.97 -5.62 12.79
N GLU A 75 -14.03 -6.08 13.61
CA GLU A 75 -12.61 -5.78 13.52
C GLU A 75 -11.92 -6.48 12.34
N GLY A 76 -12.13 -7.79 12.14
CA GLY A 76 -11.50 -8.53 11.04
C GLY A 76 -11.98 -8.03 9.68
N VAL A 77 -13.29 -7.80 9.55
CA VAL A 77 -13.89 -7.19 8.35
C VAL A 77 -13.37 -5.77 8.12
N TYR A 78 -13.18 -4.98 9.19
CA TYR A 78 -12.63 -3.64 9.09
C TYR A 78 -11.19 -3.66 8.59
N LEU A 79 -10.31 -4.44 9.23
CA LEU A 79 -8.90 -4.56 8.87
C LEU A 79 -8.72 -5.07 7.44
N PHE A 80 -9.52 -6.06 7.03
CA PHE A 80 -9.50 -6.56 5.65
C PHE A 80 -9.82 -5.46 4.63
N ASN A 81 -10.94 -4.74 4.83
CA ASN A 81 -11.36 -3.69 3.91
C ASN A 81 -10.41 -2.49 3.94
N GLU A 82 -9.84 -2.16 5.09
CA GLU A 82 -8.81 -1.13 5.23
C GLU A 82 -7.56 -1.51 4.43
N ALA A 83 -7.08 -2.74 4.58
CA ALA A 83 -5.92 -3.26 3.87
C ALA A 83 -6.13 -3.29 2.34
N VAL A 84 -7.29 -3.77 1.88
CA VAL A 84 -7.68 -3.70 0.46
C VAL A 84 -7.68 -2.24 -0.03
N GLY A 85 -8.21 -1.31 0.77
CA GLY A 85 -8.19 0.12 0.47
C GLY A 85 -6.77 0.67 0.32
N LYS A 86 -5.85 0.29 1.20
CA LYS A 86 -4.43 0.69 1.16
C LYS A 86 -3.72 0.14 -0.09
N ILE A 87 -3.94 -1.13 -0.44
CA ILE A 87 -3.41 -1.76 -1.68
C ILE A 87 -3.89 -1.00 -2.91
N VAL A 88 -5.19 -0.78 -3.00
CA VAL A 88 -5.82 -0.05 -4.11
C VAL A 88 -5.28 1.37 -4.20
N ALA A 89 -5.15 2.08 -3.08
CA ALA A 89 -4.60 3.43 -3.06
C ALA A 89 -3.14 3.48 -3.54
N ASN A 90 -2.32 2.48 -3.19
CA ASN A 90 -0.95 2.36 -3.68
C ASN A 90 -0.91 2.18 -5.20
N MET A 91 -1.70 1.25 -5.74
CA MET A 91 -1.82 1.02 -7.19
C MET A 91 -2.30 2.28 -7.92
N TYR A 92 -3.26 3.00 -7.34
CA TYR A 92 -3.73 4.26 -7.88
C TYR A 92 -2.64 5.33 -7.86
N ALA A 93 -1.94 5.49 -6.74
CA ALA A 93 -0.86 6.45 -6.57
C ALA A 93 0.24 6.21 -7.62
N LYS A 94 0.68 4.97 -7.80
CA LYS A 94 1.70 4.58 -8.79
C LYS A 94 1.31 4.98 -10.22
N ASN A 95 0.03 4.88 -10.56
CA ASN A 95 -0.48 5.16 -11.90
C ASN A 95 -1.03 6.59 -12.09
N ASN A 96 -1.18 7.37 -11.02
CA ASN A 96 -1.71 8.72 -11.08
C ASN A 96 -0.87 9.72 -10.28
N ASN A 97 -0.17 10.60 -10.99
CA ASN A 97 0.65 11.66 -10.41
C ASN A 97 -0.15 12.78 -9.75
N SER A 98 -1.45 12.91 -10.04
CA SER A 98 -2.30 13.93 -9.38
C SER A 98 -2.76 13.53 -7.99
N PHE A 99 -2.55 12.28 -7.59
CA PHE A 99 -2.86 11.80 -6.25
C PHE A 99 -1.80 12.30 -5.26
N THR A 100 -2.23 13.05 -4.25
CA THR A 100 -1.33 13.73 -3.29
C THR A 100 -1.29 13.04 -1.93
N TYR A 101 -0.32 13.44 -1.10
CA TYR A 101 -0.22 12.97 0.29
C TYR A 101 -1.49 13.35 1.09
N GLU A 102 -2.02 14.55 0.87
CA GLU A 102 -3.22 15.04 1.54
C GLU A 102 -4.48 14.27 1.13
N ASP A 103 -4.59 13.86 -0.14
CA ASP A 103 -5.66 12.99 -0.61
C ASP A 103 -5.58 11.61 0.06
N TYR A 104 -4.37 11.04 0.14
CA TYR A 104 -4.12 9.75 0.77
C TYR A 104 -4.38 9.76 2.28
N ASP A 105 -3.88 10.76 3.00
CA ASP A 105 -4.08 10.90 4.45
C ASP A 105 -5.57 11.07 4.78
N SER A 106 -6.29 11.86 3.98
CA SER A 106 -7.73 12.01 4.11
C SER A 106 -8.47 10.68 3.92
N PHE A 107 -8.04 9.87 2.95
CA PHE A 107 -8.60 8.56 2.64
C PHE A 107 -8.38 7.55 3.79
N VAL A 108 -7.14 7.40 4.27
CA VAL A 108 -6.81 6.42 5.32
C VAL A 108 -7.38 6.82 6.69
N ASN A 109 -7.30 8.10 7.06
CA ASN A 109 -7.73 8.56 8.39
C ASN A 109 -9.25 8.80 8.51
N GLY A 110 -10.02 8.52 7.45
CA GLY A 110 -11.48 8.44 7.53
C GLY A 110 -12.18 9.77 7.79
N THR A 111 -11.65 10.89 7.28
CA THR A 111 -12.39 12.16 7.31
C THR A 111 -13.64 12.06 6.43
N SER A 112 -14.70 12.82 6.72
CA SER A 112 -15.92 12.83 5.88
C SER A 112 -15.62 13.22 4.42
N SER A 113 -14.63 14.06 4.19
CA SER A 113 -14.04 14.36 2.88
C SER A 113 -13.28 13.17 2.27
N GLY A 114 -12.57 12.40 3.09
CA GLY A 114 -11.84 11.20 2.71
C GLY A 114 -12.70 10.11 2.10
N TYR A 115 -13.91 9.87 2.65
CA TYR A 115 -14.85 8.90 2.07
C TYR A 115 -15.30 9.27 0.67
N ALA A 116 -15.66 10.53 0.44
CA ALA A 116 -16.06 11.01 -0.89
C ALA A 116 -14.91 10.95 -1.89
N HIS A 117 -13.69 11.24 -1.44
CA HIS A 117 -12.49 11.15 -2.27
C HIS A 117 -12.14 9.69 -2.59
N GLY A 118 -12.18 8.80 -1.59
CA GLY A 118 -11.99 7.36 -1.75
C GLY A 118 -13.01 6.73 -2.70
N GLN A 119 -14.28 7.12 -2.61
CA GLN A 119 -15.30 6.65 -3.56
C GLN A 119 -15.01 7.09 -5.00
N LYS A 120 -14.57 8.34 -5.21
CA LYS A 120 -14.18 8.80 -6.55
C LYS A 120 -12.95 8.08 -7.07
N MET A 121 -11.96 7.84 -6.21
CA MET A 121 -10.76 7.07 -6.54
C MET A 121 -11.14 5.65 -6.97
N LEU A 122 -11.91 4.94 -6.13
CA LEU A 122 -12.39 3.59 -6.42
C LEU A 122 -13.23 3.56 -7.70
N ALA A 123 -14.20 4.47 -7.87
CA ALA A 123 -14.98 4.57 -9.09
C ALA A 123 -14.08 4.81 -10.32
N SER A 124 -13.07 5.68 -10.21
CA SER A 124 -12.14 5.90 -11.32
C SER A 124 -11.33 4.65 -11.69
N MET A 125 -11.00 3.79 -10.72
CA MET A 125 -10.33 2.52 -10.96
C MET A 125 -11.28 1.49 -11.57
N PHE A 126 -12.42 1.23 -10.92
CA PHE A 126 -13.31 0.15 -11.30
C PHE A 126 -14.12 0.46 -12.57
N ASP A 127 -14.51 1.71 -12.80
CA ASP A 127 -15.32 2.07 -13.97
C ASP A 127 -14.47 2.36 -15.20
N ASN A 128 -13.28 2.95 -15.02
CA ASN A 128 -12.48 3.45 -16.15
C ASN A 128 -11.16 2.70 -16.37
N ASN A 129 -10.74 1.82 -15.46
CA ASN A 129 -9.43 1.18 -15.53
C ASN A 129 -9.48 -0.34 -15.27
N ARG A 130 -10.01 -1.08 -16.24
CA ARG A 130 -10.09 -2.55 -16.18
C ARG A 130 -8.74 -3.24 -15.99
N GLU A 131 -7.65 -2.67 -16.51
CA GLU A 131 -6.31 -3.21 -16.33
C GLU A 131 -5.88 -3.15 -14.87
N MET A 132 -6.14 -2.03 -14.20
CA MET A 132 -5.82 -1.88 -12.77
C MET A 132 -6.68 -2.80 -11.88
N VAL A 133 -7.94 -3.05 -12.26
CA VAL A 133 -8.78 -4.05 -11.57
C VAL A 133 -8.21 -5.46 -11.74
N LYS A 134 -7.68 -5.77 -12.93
CA LYS A 134 -7.04 -7.05 -13.21
C LYS A 134 -5.74 -7.19 -12.41
N GLU A 135 -4.88 -6.17 -12.41
CA GLU A 135 -3.65 -6.12 -11.63
C GLU A 135 -3.92 -6.30 -10.13
N PHE A 136 -4.93 -5.60 -9.60
CA PHE A 136 -5.35 -5.78 -8.21
C PHE A 136 -5.75 -7.22 -7.91
N ARG A 137 -6.57 -7.82 -8.78
CA ARG A 137 -7.03 -9.21 -8.62
C ARG A 137 -5.90 -10.23 -8.68
N GLU A 138 -4.98 -10.06 -9.62
CA GLU A 138 -3.79 -10.91 -9.73
C GLU A 138 -2.86 -10.73 -8.52
N TYR A 139 -2.77 -9.52 -7.97
CA TYR A 139 -1.96 -9.24 -6.79
C TYR A 139 -2.49 -9.93 -5.54
N VAL A 140 -3.81 -9.93 -5.31
CA VAL A 140 -4.41 -10.55 -4.11
C VAL A 140 -4.77 -12.02 -4.28
N ASP A 141 -4.53 -12.62 -5.45
CA ASP A 141 -4.83 -14.02 -5.73
C ASP A 141 -4.05 -14.96 -4.81
N GLY A 142 -4.75 -15.91 -4.19
CA GLY A 142 -4.17 -16.85 -3.24
C GLY A 142 -3.77 -16.24 -1.89
N MET A 143 -4.11 -14.97 -1.61
CA MET A 143 -3.90 -14.37 -0.29
C MET A 143 -5.03 -14.74 0.67
N GLU A 144 -4.68 -15.06 1.91
CA GLU A 144 -5.60 -15.15 3.04
C GLU A 144 -5.79 -13.79 3.72
N LEU A 145 -6.69 -13.70 4.71
CA LEU A 145 -6.93 -12.45 5.46
C LEU A 145 -5.64 -11.81 5.98
N ILE A 146 -4.79 -12.60 6.65
CA ILE A 146 -3.56 -12.07 7.27
C ILE A 146 -2.59 -11.57 6.21
N ASP A 147 -2.48 -12.26 5.08
CA ASP A 147 -1.61 -11.86 3.98
C ASP A 147 -2.10 -10.56 3.34
N VAL A 148 -3.43 -10.40 3.17
CA VAL A 148 -4.00 -9.14 2.70
C VAL A 148 -3.71 -8.00 3.69
N ILE A 149 -3.85 -8.24 5.00
CA ILE A 149 -3.53 -7.22 6.03
C ILE A 149 -2.07 -6.82 5.98
N ASP A 150 -1.15 -7.80 5.94
CA ASP A 150 0.29 -7.56 5.87
C ASP A 150 0.65 -6.79 4.57
N ALA A 151 0.07 -7.17 3.43
CA ALA A 151 0.23 -6.47 2.15
C ALA A 151 -0.35 -5.04 2.17
N GLY A 152 -1.45 -4.83 2.90
CA GLY A 152 -2.03 -3.51 3.11
C GLY A 152 -1.12 -2.56 3.88
N GLU A 153 -0.44 -3.04 4.92
CA GLU A 153 0.54 -2.25 5.67
C GLU A 153 1.80 -1.96 4.85
N GLU A 154 2.28 -2.92 4.05
CA GLU A 154 3.38 -2.67 3.10
C GLU A 154 3.00 -1.61 2.06
N ALA A 155 1.82 -1.75 1.44
CA ALA A 155 1.29 -0.78 0.49
C ALA A 155 1.11 0.60 1.12
N HIS A 156 0.80 0.67 2.42
CA HIS A 156 0.66 1.93 3.15
C HIS A 156 1.98 2.70 3.24
N GLU A 157 3.05 2.03 3.67
CA GLU A 157 4.37 2.63 3.78
C GLU A 157 4.92 3.03 2.41
N GLU A 158 4.80 2.16 1.40
CA GLU A 158 5.19 2.49 0.03
C GLU A 158 4.46 3.72 -0.52
N THR A 159 3.16 3.84 -0.23
CA THR A 159 2.37 4.97 -0.72
C THR A 159 2.83 6.26 -0.05
N LYS A 160 3.09 6.25 1.26
CA LYS A 160 3.63 7.42 1.97
C LYS A 160 4.98 7.85 1.42
N GLU A 161 5.88 6.89 1.17
CA GLU A 161 7.20 7.15 0.60
C GLU A 161 7.06 7.80 -0.78
N LEU A 162 6.32 7.17 -1.69
CA LEU A 162 6.08 7.66 -3.05
C LEU A 162 5.51 9.08 -3.07
N LEU A 163 4.50 9.35 -2.23
CA LEU A 163 3.84 10.66 -2.19
C LEU A 163 4.72 11.72 -1.54
N ASN A 164 5.54 11.36 -0.55
CA ASN A 164 6.50 12.27 0.06
C ASN A 164 7.63 12.63 -0.92
N GLU A 165 8.13 11.67 -1.70
CA GLU A 165 9.11 11.92 -2.76
C GLU A 165 8.56 12.90 -3.81
N ARG A 166 7.32 12.71 -4.26
CA ARG A 166 6.65 13.63 -5.19
C ARG A 166 6.54 15.04 -4.62
N ARG A 167 6.18 15.17 -3.35
CA ARG A 167 6.06 16.45 -2.66
C ARG A 167 7.42 17.16 -2.55
N ILE A 168 8.48 16.44 -2.21
CA ILE A 168 9.85 16.99 -2.14
C ILE A 168 10.31 17.44 -3.53
N SER A 169 10.07 16.61 -4.56
CA SER A 169 10.39 16.93 -5.95
C SER A 169 9.66 18.19 -6.42
N ALA A 170 8.35 18.30 -6.16
CA ALA A 170 7.57 19.50 -6.48
C ALA A 170 8.13 20.75 -5.78
N SER A 171 8.49 20.64 -4.49
CA SER A 171 9.10 21.75 -3.74
C SER A 171 10.46 22.19 -4.31
N PHE A 172 11.26 21.25 -4.84
CA PHE A 172 12.54 21.57 -5.46
C PHE A 172 12.34 22.27 -6.81
N THR A 173 11.39 21.79 -7.61
CA THR A 173 10.99 22.42 -8.88
C THR A 173 10.55 23.85 -8.65
N ASP A 174 9.69 24.10 -7.66
CA ASP A 174 9.21 25.45 -7.32
C ASP A 174 10.37 26.37 -6.91
N MET A 175 11.28 25.90 -6.05
CA MET A 175 12.46 26.67 -5.65
C MET A 175 13.39 27.00 -6.84
N CYS A 176 13.58 26.04 -7.75
CA CYS A 176 14.37 26.24 -8.96
C CYS A 176 13.73 27.27 -9.91
N VAL A 177 12.40 27.24 -10.06
CA VAL A 177 11.66 28.23 -10.84
C VAL A 177 11.76 29.61 -10.21
N ASP A 178 11.62 29.73 -8.89
CA ASP A 178 11.77 30.99 -8.16
C ASP A 178 13.18 31.59 -8.35
N MET A 179 14.23 30.76 -8.28
CA MET A 179 15.60 31.21 -8.57
C MET A 179 15.77 31.73 -10.00
N LYS A 180 15.13 31.08 -10.99
CA LYS A 180 15.16 31.55 -12.39
C LYS A 180 14.40 32.87 -12.57
N VAL A 181 13.25 33.02 -11.89
CA VAL A 181 12.49 34.29 -11.85
C VAL A 181 13.34 35.42 -11.27
N GLU A 182 14.01 35.18 -10.15
CA GLU A 182 14.89 36.16 -9.51
C GLU A 182 16.08 36.52 -10.40
N SER A 183 16.73 35.53 -11.01
CA SER A 183 17.84 35.74 -11.95
C SER A 183 17.40 36.60 -13.12
N PHE A 184 16.26 36.29 -13.75
CA PHE A 184 15.73 37.06 -14.87
C PHE A 184 15.43 38.51 -14.48
N ARG A 185 14.80 38.74 -13.33
CA ARG A 185 14.53 40.11 -12.83
C ARG A 185 15.80 40.86 -12.43
N SER A 186 16.85 40.17 -12.00
CA SER A 186 18.14 40.80 -11.73
C SER A 186 18.80 41.35 -13.01
N GLU A 187 18.57 40.70 -14.15
CA GLU A 187 19.13 41.07 -15.45
C GLU A 187 18.25 42.05 -16.23
N ALA A 188 16.93 41.80 -16.27
CA ALA A 188 15.96 42.57 -17.05
C ALA A 188 15.36 43.75 -16.29
N GLY A 189 15.56 43.81 -14.97
CA GLY A 189 14.98 44.80 -14.06
C GLY A 189 13.88 44.21 -13.17
N GLN A 190 13.75 44.75 -11.94
CA GLN A 190 12.85 44.20 -10.92
C GLN A 190 11.37 44.19 -11.33
N ASP A 191 10.97 45.14 -12.20
CA ASP A 191 9.61 45.25 -12.73
C ASP A 191 9.40 44.45 -14.03
N ALA A 192 10.38 43.65 -14.46
CA ALA A 192 10.25 42.83 -15.66
C ALA A 192 9.12 41.80 -15.50
N LEU A 193 8.21 41.79 -16.48
CA LEU A 193 7.10 40.86 -16.53
C LEU A 193 7.59 39.46 -16.90
N VAL A 194 7.28 38.49 -16.04
CA VAL A 194 7.47 37.07 -16.35
C VAL A 194 6.20 36.58 -17.02
N ILE A 195 6.31 36.20 -18.30
CA ILE A 195 5.18 35.65 -19.06
C ILE A 195 5.03 34.15 -18.79
N HIS A 196 3.83 33.64 -19.01
CA HIS A 196 3.49 32.24 -18.70
C HIS A 196 4.40 31.24 -19.42
N ASP A 197 4.74 31.48 -20.69
CA ASP A 197 5.59 30.60 -21.50
C ASP A 197 6.97 30.39 -20.88
N MET A 198 7.55 31.45 -20.28
CA MET A 198 8.84 31.35 -19.58
C MET A 198 8.75 30.49 -18.32
N LEU A 199 7.65 30.59 -17.58
CA LEU A 199 7.44 29.76 -16.39
C LEU A 199 7.28 28.28 -16.76
N GLU A 200 6.58 27.97 -17.84
CA GLU A 200 6.42 26.58 -18.30
C GLU A 200 7.75 26.00 -18.81
N GLU A 201 8.54 26.80 -19.54
CA GLU A 201 9.90 26.43 -19.94
C GLU A 201 10.78 26.13 -18.71
N TRP A 202 10.81 27.04 -17.73
CA TRP A 202 11.60 26.86 -16.52
C TRP A 202 11.13 25.70 -15.66
N LYS A 203 9.82 25.47 -15.54
CA LYS A 203 9.31 24.27 -14.88
C LYS A 203 9.79 23.00 -15.57
N SER A 204 9.80 22.95 -16.90
CA SER A 204 10.32 21.80 -17.64
C SER A 204 11.82 21.60 -17.43
N GLU A 205 12.60 22.68 -17.34
CA GLU A 205 14.04 22.61 -17.07
C GLU A 205 14.35 22.24 -15.60
N CYS A 206 13.49 22.64 -14.67
CA CYS A 206 13.66 22.36 -13.25
C CYS A 206 13.13 20.98 -12.84
N ALA A 207 12.28 20.37 -13.67
CA ALA A 207 11.74 19.02 -13.46
C ALA A 207 12.62 17.89 -14.05
N SER A 208 13.68 18.24 -14.79
CA SER A 208 14.65 17.31 -15.40
C SER A 208 15.88 17.08 -14.53
#